data_AF-A0A1H8KKW5-F1
#
_entry.id   AF-A0A1H8KKW5-F1
#
_cell.length_a   1.000
_cell.length_b   1.000
_cell.length_c   1.000
_cell.angle_alpha   90.00
_cell.angle_beta   90.00
_cell.angle_gamma   90.00
#
_symmetry.space_group_name_H-M   'P 1'
#
loop_
_entity.id
_entity.type
_entity.pdbx_description
1 polymer ?
#
loop_
_entity_poly.entity_id
_entity_poly.type
_entity_poly.pdbx_seq_one_letter_code
_entity_poly.pdbx_strand_id
1 'polypeptide(L)'
;MADAEADIDRKLTEAPGVLRDAIAAVEEVHFNGGPRRNARLVAEGWRRTMLKARKAIEHCQAEASAETFHTLRKRAQDSRAYQRLLRPL
;
A
#
# COMPACT_ATOMS: atom_id res chain seq x y z
N MET A 1 25.60 -7.92 19.19
CA MET A 1 25.78 -8.02 17.73
C MET A 1 25.28 -9.36 17.21
N ALA A 2 25.82 -10.51 17.66
CA ALA A 2 25.39 -11.84 17.20
C ALA A 2 23.87 -12.12 17.33
N ASP A 3 23.23 -11.67 18.40
CA ASP A 3 21.78 -11.87 18.63
C ASP A 3 20.90 -11.04 17.68
N ALA A 4 21.34 -9.82 17.34
CA ALA A 4 20.64 -8.96 16.38
C ALA A 4 20.78 -9.48 14.94
N GLU A 5 21.92 -10.11 14.63
CA GLU A 5 22.19 -10.72 13.33
C GLU A 5 21.39 -12.02 13.16
N ALA A 6 21.32 -12.86 14.20
CA ALA A 6 20.45 -14.04 14.23
C ALA A 6 18.94 -13.69 14.11
N ASP A 7 18.50 -12.56 14.67
CA ASP A 7 17.12 -12.07 14.52
C ASP A 7 16.83 -11.61 13.08
N ILE A 8 17.81 -10.99 12.39
CA ILE A 8 17.68 -10.60 10.99
C ILE A 8 17.58 -11.84 10.10
N ASP A 9 18.47 -12.82 10.28
CA ASP A 9 18.47 -14.05 9.47
C ASP A 9 17.17 -14.85 9.63
N ARG A 10 16.65 -14.92 10.86
CA ARG A 10 15.33 -15.52 11.13
C ARG A 10 14.23 -14.76 10.40
N LYS A 11 14.17 -13.43 10.51
CA LYS A 11 13.17 -12.59 9.82
C LYS A 11 13.25 -12.75 8.31
N LEU A 12 14.44 -12.82 7.72
CA LEU A 12 14.63 -13.02 6.30
C LEU A 12 14.18 -14.42 5.84
N THR A 13 14.35 -15.44 6.69
CA THR A 13 13.91 -16.81 6.41
C THR A 13 12.39 -16.96 6.48
N GLU A 14 11.76 -16.32 7.48
CA GLU A 14 10.31 -16.41 7.73
C GLU A 14 9.48 -15.49 6.83
N ALA A 15 9.99 -14.28 6.52
CA ALA A 15 9.23 -13.25 5.80
C ALA A 15 8.63 -13.72 4.46
N PRO A 16 9.34 -14.50 3.60
CA PRO A 16 8.74 -14.99 2.37
C PRO A 16 7.51 -15.87 2.60
N GLY A 17 7.51 -16.71 3.64
CA GLY A 17 6.34 -17.53 4.01
C GLY A 17 5.16 -16.66 4.43
N VAL A 18 5.40 -15.76 5.38
CA VAL A 18 4.39 -14.82 5.88
C VAL A 18 3.80 -13.96 4.76
N LEU A 19 4.63 -13.49 3.83
CA LEU A 19 4.17 -12.68 2.70
C LEU A 19 3.33 -13.48 1.70
N ARG A 20 3.67 -14.76 1.44
CA ARG A 20 2.84 -15.64 0.60
C ARG A 20 1.49 -15.91 1.24
N ASP A 21 1.47 -16.20 2.54
CA ASP A 21 0.24 -16.45 3.28
C ASP A 21 -0.64 -15.20 3.30
N ALA A 22 -0.04 -14.01 3.48
CA ALA A 22 -0.75 -12.75 3.41
C ALA A 22 -1.33 -12.49 2.01
N ILE A 23 -0.62 -12.83 0.94
CA ILE A 23 -1.14 -12.73 -0.44
C ILE A 23 -2.33 -13.68 -0.62
N ALA A 24 -2.20 -14.95 -0.19
CA ALA A 24 -3.28 -15.92 -0.27
C ALA A 24 -4.52 -15.46 0.52
N ALA A 25 -4.33 -14.91 1.71
CA ALA A 25 -5.42 -14.38 2.54
C ALA A 25 -6.16 -13.22 1.87
N VAL A 26 -5.50 -12.43 1.02
CA VAL A 26 -6.15 -11.34 0.27
C VAL A 26 -7.06 -11.87 -0.83
N GLU A 27 -6.71 -12.99 -1.48
CA GLU A 27 -7.56 -13.62 -2.51
C GLU A 27 -8.89 -14.15 -1.94
N GLU A 28 -8.90 -14.53 -0.66
CA GLU A 28 -10.10 -14.99 0.05
C GLU A 28 -11.02 -13.82 0.51
N VAL A 29 -10.66 -12.57 0.23
CA VAL A 29 -11.46 -11.41 0.64
C VAL A 29 -12.66 -11.22 -0.30
N HIS A 30 -13.86 -11.49 0.22
CA HIS A 30 -15.11 -11.24 -0.49
C HIS A 30 -15.82 -9.96 -0.03
N PHE A 31 -16.17 -9.11 -1.00
CA PHE A 31 -16.96 -7.89 -0.75
C PHE A 31 -18.46 -8.18 -0.80
N ASN A 32 -19.03 -8.62 0.33
CA ASN A 32 -20.43 -9.04 0.46
C ASN A 32 -21.46 -7.88 0.54
N GLY A 33 -21.10 -6.69 0.07
CA GLY A 33 -21.91 -5.47 0.25
C GLY A 33 -22.92 -5.15 -0.84
N GLY A 34 -22.94 -5.91 -1.94
CA GLY A 34 -23.62 -5.54 -3.17
C GLY A 34 -22.95 -4.34 -3.89
N PRO A 35 -23.34 -4.05 -5.15
CA PRO A 35 -22.61 -3.11 -6.01
C PRO A 35 -22.46 -1.70 -5.42
N ARG A 36 -23.52 -1.16 -4.80
CA ARG A 36 -23.52 0.19 -4.22
C ARG A 36 -22.56 0.34 -3.04
N ARG A 37 -22.51 -0.66 -2.15
CA ARG A 37 -21.61 -0.62 -0.99
C ARG A 37 -20.17 -0.82 -1.43
N ASN A 38 -19.92 -1.73 -2.37
CA ASN A 38 -18.59 -2.00 -2.89
C ASN A 38 -18.03 -0.75 -3.61
N ALA A 39 -18.84 -0.09 -4.45
CA ALA A 39 -18.47 1.17 -5.08
C ALA A 39 -18.12 2.27 -4.05
N ARG A 40 -18.87 2.37 -2.94
CA ARG A 40 -18.55 3.30 -1.85
C ARG A 40 -17.20 3.00 -1.18
N LEU A 41 -16.90 1.72 -0.93
CA LEU A 41 -15.62 1.30 -0.35
C LEU A 41 -14.45 1.67 -1.29
N VAL A 42 -14.59 1.41 -2.58
CA VAL A 42 -13.57 1.79 -3.58
C VAL A 42 -13.40 3.31 -3.64
N ALA A 43 -14.50 4.08 -3.67
CA ALA A 43 -14.46 5.54 -3.69
C ALA A 43 -13.80 6.13 -2.42
N GLU A 44 -14.07 5.54 -1.26
CA GLU A 44 -13.44 5.94 -0.01
C GLU A 44 -11.94 5.63 0.00
N GLY A 45 -11.55 4.43 -0.45
CA GLY A 45 -10.15 4.03 -0.60
C GLY A 45 -9.39 4.97 -1.54
N TRP A 46 -9.98 5.32 -2.68
CA TRP A 46 -9.43 6.28 -3.62
C TRP A 46 -9.22 7.65 -2.98
N ARG A 47 -10.24 8.19 -2.31
CA ARG A 47 -10.17 9.48 -1.62
C ARG A 47 -9.03 9.52 -0.60
N ARG A 48 -8.93 8.48 0.25
CA ARG A 48 -7.87 8.38 1.26
C ARG A 48 -6.48 8.28 0.61
N THR A 49 -6.35 7.56 -0.49
CA THR A 49 -5.10 7.43 -1.24
C THR A 49 -4.65 8.75 -1.84
N MET A 50 -5.58 9.49 -2.47
CA MET A 50 -5.30 10.82 -3.03
C MET A 50 -4.94 11.84 -1.95
N LEU A 51 -5.55 11.77 -0.77
CA LEU A 51 -5.16 12.60 0.36
C LEU A 51 -3.72 12.31 0.81
N LYS A 52 -3.34 11.04 0.90
CA LYS A 52 -1.95 10.65 1.23
C LYS A 52 -0.96 11.11 0.17
N ALA A 53 -1.31 11.03 -1.11
CA ALA A 53 -0.48 11.52 -2.21
C ALA A 53 -0.27 13.04 -2.11
N ARG A 54 -1.34 13.81 -1.83
CA ARG A 54 -1.25 15.26 -1.61
C ARG A 54 -0.31 15.60 -0.45
N LYS A 55 -0.48 14.94 0.70
CA LYS A 55 0.41 15.14 1.86
C LYS A 55 1.86 14.79 1.54
N ALA A 56 2.11 13.75 0.75
CA ALA A 56 3.47 13.39 0.35
C ALA A 56 4.10 14.46 -0.57
N ILE A 57 3.31 15.09 -1.45
CA ILE A 57 3.77 16.22 -2.26
C ILE A 57 4.10 17.41 -1.37
N GLU A 58 3.19 17.80 -0.47
CA GLU A 58 3.40 18.91 0.47
C GLU A 58 4.65 18.70 1.32
N HIS A 59 4.84 17.49 1.85
CA HIS A 59 6.01 17.15 2.66
C HIS A 59 7.30 17.19 1.84
N CYS A 60 7.28 16.67 0.61
CA CYS A 60 8.41 16.73 -0.31
C CYS A 60 8.77 18.17 -0.72
N GLN A 61 7.78 19.06 -0.82
CA GLN A 61 7.99 20.48 -1.10
C GLN A 61 8.53 21.24 0.11
N ALA A 62 8.08 20.89 1.31
CA ALA A 62 8.59 21.47 2.56
C ALA A 62 10.02 21.00 2.87
N GLU A 63 10.32 19.72 2.63
CA GLU A 63 11.62 19.11 2.90
C GLU A 63 11.94 18.04 1.85
N ALA A 64 12.86 18.37 0.96
CA ALA A 64 13.35 17.43 -0.05
C ALA A 64 14.41 16.50 0.58
N SER A 65 14.08 15.23 0.72
CA SER A 65 14.99 14.20 1.22
C SER A 65 14.72 12.86 0.52
N ALA A 66 15.67 11.92 0.63
CA ALA A 66 15.50 10.58 0.07
C ALA A 66 14.21 9.90 0.58
N GLU A 67 13.86 10.12 1.85
CA GLU A 67 12.67 9.54 2.47
C GLU A 67 11.37 10.19 1.94
N THR A 68 11.35 11.52 1.76
CA THR A 68 10.16 12.20 1.22
C THR A 68 9.93 11.84 -0.25
N PHE A 69 11.00 11.70 -1.04
CA PHE A 69 10.91 11.18 -2.40
C PHE A 69 10.48 9.70 -2.45
N HIS A 70 10.99 8.85 -1.55
CA HIS A 70 10.57 7.45 -1.45
C HIS A 70 9.08 7.33 -1.15
N THR A 71 8.60 8.12 -0.17
CA THR A 71 7.19 8.17 0.19
C THR A 71 6.34 8.68 -0.98
N LEU A 72 6.76 9.74 -1.67
CA LEU A 72 6.06 10.25 -2.86
C LEU A 72 5.95 9.19 -3.95
N ARG A 73 7.05 8.48 -4.25
CA ARG A 73 7.05 7.36 -5.21
C ARG A 73 6.05 6.28 -4.83
N LYS A 74 5.99 5.89 -3.55
CA LYS A 74 5.02 4.90 -3.05
C LYS A 74 3.58 5.38 -3.28
N ARG A 75 3.28 6.66 -3.03
CA ARG A 75 1.93 7.21 -3.26
C ARG A 75 1.57 7.34 -4.74
N ALA A 76 2.54 7.60 -5.62
CA ALA A 76 2.32 7.56 -7.06
C ALA A 76 2.01 6.13 -7.57
N GLN A 77 2.62 5.11 -6.95
CA GLN A 77 2.28 3.71 -7.27
C GLN A 77 0.86 3.37 -6.81
N ASP A 78 0.48 3.78 -5.59
CA ASP A 78 -0.88 3.59 -5.07
C ASP A 78 -1.91 4.24 -6.02
N SER A 79 -1.69 5.49 -6.45
CA SER A 79 -2.62 6.19 -7.36
C SER A 79 -2.75 5.51 -8.72
N ARG A 80 -1.64 5.03 -9.29
CA ARG A 80 -1.65 4.26 -10.55
C ARG A 80 -2.42 2.95 -10.42
N ALA A 81 -2.35 2.27 -9.28
CA ALA A 81 -3.11 1.04 -9.04
C ALA A 81 -4.62 1.30 -9.09
N TYR A 82 -5.09 2.35 -8.41
CA TYR A 82 -6.49 2.75 -8.48
C TYR A 82 -6.93 3.17 -9.89
N GLN A 83 -6.09 3.92 -10.62
CA GLN A 83 -6.40 4.27 -12.02
C GLN A 83 -6.57 3.02 -12.89
N ARG A 84 -5.72 2.00 -12.72
CA ARG A 84 -5.85 0.72 -13.44
C ARG A 84 -7.13 -0.02 -13.06
N LEU A 85 -7.47 -0.05 -11.77
CA LEU A 85 -8.69 -0.68 -11.25
C LEU A 85 -9.95 -0.03 -11.83
N LEU A 86 -9.96 1.31 -11.91
CA LEU A 86 -11.11 2.08 -12.32
C LEU A 86 -11.22 2.29 -13.83
N ARG A 87 -10.15 2.05 -14.61
CA ARG A 87 -10.12 2.26 -16.07
C ARG A 87 -11.25 1.57 -16.86
N PRO A 88 -11.72 0.36 -16.51
CA PRO A 88 -12.79 -0.31 -17.24
C PRO A 88 -14.20 0.21 -16.93
N LEU A 89 -14.35 1.11 -15.95
CA LEU A 89 -15.62 1.73 -15.55
C LEU A 89 -15.85 3.02 -16.35
#